data_AF-A0A3N7EVP0-F1
#
_entry.id   AF-A0A3N7EVP0-F1
#
_cell.length_a   1.000
_cell.length_b   1.000
_cell.length_c   1.000
_cell.angle_alpha   90.00
_cell.angle_beta   90.00
_cell.angle_gamma   90.00
#
_symmetry.space_group_name_H-M   'P 1'
#
loop_
_entity.id
_entity.type
_entity.pdbx_description
1 polymer ?
#
loop_
_entity_poly.entity_id
_entity_poly.type
_entity_poly.pdbx_seq_one_letter_code
_entity_poly.pdbx_strand_id
1 'polypeptide(L)' 'MRKLRSIETVGLSVQEILSEFNERAGEFGVTEENLVSVNVTPPSNPIKILDGDKTKDARVQVTIIYWSDR' A
#
# COMPACT_ATOMS: atom_id res chain seq x y z
N MET A 1 9.78 -18.19 -11.75
CA MET A 1 10.14 -18.29 -10.31
C MET A 1 9.63 -17.03 -9.66
N ARG A 2 8.72 -17.15 -8.69
CA ARG A 2 8.14 -15.99 -7.99
C ARG A 2 9.16 -15.27 -7.12
N LYS A 3 9.06 -13.95 -7.00
CA LYS A 3 9.93 -13.09 -6.18
C LYS A 3 9.15 -12.49 -5.01
N LEU A 4 9.75 -12.47 -3.82
CA LEU A 4 9.15 -11.76 -2.68
C LEU A 4 9.34 -10.26 -2.91
N ARG A 5 8.26 -9.51 -2.83
CA ARG A 5 8.27 -8.05 -2.97
C ARG A 5 7.55 -7.42 -1.79
N SER A 6 7.86 -6.14 -1.55
CA SER A 6 7.13 -5.29 -0.64
C SER A 6 6.76 -3.99 -1.34
N ILE A 7 5.60 -3.45 -0.97
CA ILE A 7 5.26 -2.06 -1.22
C ILE A 7 5.03 -1.37 0.13
N GLU A 8 5.51 -0.14 0.25
CA GLU A 8 5.25 0.72 1.39
C GLU A 8 4.58 1.99 0.87
N THR A 9 3.48 2.38 1.50
CA THR A 9 2.69 3.52 1.08
C THR A 9 2.07 4.21 2.27
N VAL A 10 1.96 5.53 2.21
CA VAL A 10 1.32 6.36 3.23
C VAL A 10 0.04 6.98 2.69
N GLY A 11 -0.95 7.16 3.53
CA GLY A 11 -2.26 7.63 3.11
C GLY A 11 -3.11 8.19 4.24
N LEU A 12 -4.32 8.60 3.88
CA LEU A 12 -5.33 9.10 4.83
C LEU A 12 -6.15 7.97 5.42
N SER A 13 -6.35 6.87 4.69
CA SER A 13 -7.03 5.67 5.16
C SER A 13 -6.40 4.39 4.63
N VAL A 14 -6.54 3.29 5.37
CA VAL A 14 -6.10 1.96 4.92
C VAL A 14 -6.91 1.50 3.72
N GLN A 15 -8.21 1.81 3.72
CA GLN A 15 -9.14 1.36 2.68
C GLN A 15 -8.77 1.92 1.30
N GLU A 16 -8.43 3.21 1.20
CA GLU A 16 -7.99 3.83 -0.06
C GLU A 16 -6.73 3.16 -0.60
N ILE A 17 -5.73 2.95 0.26
CA ILE A 17 -4.46 2.30 -0.13
C ILE A 17 -4.71 0.87 -0.63
N LEU A 18 -5.52 0.09 0.09
CA LEU A 18 -5.81 -1.29 -0.31
C LEU A 18 -6.66 -1.36 -1.58
N SER A 19 -7.58 -0.41 -1.80
CA SER A 19 -8.35 -0.33 -3.04
C SER A 19 -7.44 -0.08 -4.24
N GLU A 20 -6.56 0.91 -4.16
CA GLU A 20 -5.60 1.20 -5.23
C GLU A 20 -4.66 0.01 -5.48
N PHE A 21 -4.16 -0.62 -4.41
CA PHE A 21 -3.31 -1.81 -4.55
C PHE A 21 -4.04 -2.94 -5.28
N ASN A 22 -5.30 -3.20 -4.94
CA ASN A 22 -6.09 -4.26 -5.57
C ASN A 22 -6.40 -3.95 -7.03
N GLU A 23 -6.72 -2.70 -7.38
CA GLU A 23 -6.92 -2.26 -8.77
C GLU A 23 -5.66 -2.48 -9.62
N ARG A 24 -4.48 -2.34 -9.00
CA ARG A 24 -3.18 -2.49 -9.64
C ARG A 24 -2.54 -3.87 -9.42
N ALA A 25 -3.20 -4.80 -8.74
CA ALA A 25 -2.62 -6.11 -8.38
C ALA A 25 -2.13 -6.88 -9.62
N GLY A 26 -2.86 -6.79 -10.73
CA GLY A 26 -2.45 -7.36 -12.01
C GLY A 26 -1.17 -6.75 -12.59
N GLU A 27 -0.91 -5.46 -12.36
CA GLU A 27 0.35 -4.80 -12.75
C GLU A 27 1.53 -5.38 -11.97
N PHE A 28 1.31 -5.67 -10.69
CA PHE A 28 2.30 -6.24 -9.78
C PHE A 28 2.45 -7.76 -9.92
N GLY A 29 1.62 -8.41 -10.75
CA GLY A 29 1.61 -9.88 -10.88
C GLY A 29 1.25 -10.56 -9.57
N VAL A 30 0.32 -9.97 -8.81
CA VAL A 30 -0.17 -10.46 -7.52
C VAL A 30 -1.50 -11.16 -7.71
N THR A 31 -1.60 -12.38 -7.21
CA THR A 31 -2.87 -13.11 -7.02
C THR A 31 -3.24 -13.09 -5.54
N GLU A 32 -4.52 -13.32 -5.21
CA GLU A 32 -5.00 -13.31 -3.83
C GLU A 32 -4.24 -14.31 -2.95
N GLU A 33 -3.91 -15.51 -3.47
CA GLU A 33 -3.13 -16.51 -2.75
C GLU A 33 -1.65 -16.14 -2.51
N ASN A 34 -1.15 -15.10 -3.18
CA ASN A 34 0.24 -14.66 -3.12
C ASN A 34 0.45 -13.52 -2.11
N LEU A 35 -0.60 -13.04 -1.44
CA LEU A 35 -0.50 -12.08 -0.35
C LEU A 35 0.12 -12.78 0.89
N VAL A 36 1.21 -12.22 1.42
CA VAL A 36 1.89 -12.80 2.59
C VAL A 36 1.50 -12.05 3.86
N SER A 37 1.54 -10.71 3.83
CA SER A 37 1.14 -9.91 4.98
C SER A 37 0.77 -8.48 4.58
N VAL A 38 -0.08 -7.88 5.41
CA VAL A 38 -0.41 -6.45 5.39
C VAL A 38 -0.14 -5.93 6.80
N ASN A 39 0.76 -4.97 6.91
CA ASN A 39 1.06 -4.29 8.16
C ASN A 39 0.58 -2.84 8.08
N VAL A 40 -0.03 -2.35 9.16
CA VAL A 40 -0.50 -0.97 9.27
C VAL A 40 0.11 -0.35 10.51
N THR A 41 0.82 0.75 10.32
CA THR A 41 1.44 1.52 11.38
C THR A 41 1.09 3.00 11.25
N PRO A 42 1.22 3.79 12.33
CA PRO A 42 1.28 5.23 12.21
C PRO A 42 2.48 5.64 11.34
N PRO A 43 2.37 6.69 10.50
CA PRO A 43 3.51 7.20 9.75
C PRO A 43 4.66 7.60 10.68
N SER A 44 5.87 7.16 10.33
CA SER A 44 7.06 7.44 11.15
C SER A 44 7.46 8.92 11.12
N ASN A 45 7.06 9.64 10.07
CA ASN A 45 7.30 11.06 9.88
C ASN A 45 6.01 11.78 9.50
N PRO A 46 5.85 13.07 9.88
CA PRO A 46 4.71 13.87 9.44
C PRO A 46 4.81 14.12 7.93
N ILE A 47 4.01 13.39 7.16
CA ILE A 47 3.91 13.54 5.71
C ILE A 47 2.62 14.28 5.39
N LYS A 48 2.70 15.33 4.57
CA LYS A 48 1.53 16.06 4.08
C LYS A 48 1.06 15.47 2.76
N ILE A 49 -0.22 15.17 2.68
CA ILE A 49 -0.90 14.66 1.49
C ILE A 49 -1.83 15.76 0.98
N LEU A 50 -1.83 15.95 -0.34
CA LEU A 50 -2.78 16.84 -1.01
C LEU A 50 -4.14 16.11 -1.14
N ASP A 51 -5.20 16.74 -0.62
CA ASP A 51 -6.57 16.27 -0.68
C ASP A 51 -7.45 17.41 -1.23
N GLY A 52 -7.63 17.39 -2.55
CA GLY A 52 -8.19 18.52 -3.29
C GLY A 52 -7.31 19.77 -3.14
N ASP A 53 -7.91 20.88 -2.72
CA ASP A 53 -7.20 22.16 -2.47
C ASP A 53 -6.60 22.28 -1.06
N LYS A 54 -6.66 21.21 -0.25
CA LYS A 54 -6.20 21.22 1.14
C LYS A 54 -5.07 20.23 1.36
N THR A 55 -4.18 20.56 2.29
CA THR A 55 -3.17 19.60 2.78
C THR A 55 -3.63 18.97 4.08
N LYS A 56 -3.52 17.64 4.19
CA LYS A 56 -3.77 16.88 5.41
C LYS A 56 -2.52 16.10 5.80
N ASP A 57 -2.34 15.84 7.10
CA ASP A 57 -1.28 14.94 7.53
C ASP A 57 -1.71 13.49 7.27
N ALA A 58 -0.78 12.69 6.75
CA ALA A 58 -0.93 11.27 6.56
C ALA A 58 -1.28 10.61 7.90
N ARG A 59 -2.19 9.64 7.87
CA ARG A 59 -2.70 8.98 9.08
C ARG A 59 -2.20 7.57 9.23
N VAL A 60 -1.88 6.91 8.12
CA VAL A 60 -1.47 5.52 8.09
C VAL A 60 -0.29 5.32 7.15
N GLN A 61 0.56 4.39 7.52
CA GLN A 61 1.58 3.78 6.69
C GLN A 61 1.24 2.30 6.58
N VAL A 62 1.15 1.80 5.35
CA VAL A 62 0.79 0.43 5.04
C VAL A 62 1.94 -0.23 4.30
N THR A 63 2.36 -1.38 4.79
CA THR A 63 3.36 -2.22 4.13
C THR A 63 2.69 -3.52 3.70
N ILE A 64 2.74 -3.84 2.41
CA ILE A 64 2.17 -5.07 1.85
C ILE A 64 3.32 -5.94 1.36
N ILE A 65 3.39 -7.18 1.82
CA ILE A 65 4.37 -8.18 1.41
C ILE A 65 3.64 -9.24 0.60
N TYR A 66 4.17 -9.56 -0.58
CA TYR A 66 3.54 -10.49 -1.51
C TYR A 66 4.57 -11.22 -2.37
N TRP A 67 4.19 -12.37 -2.92
CA TRP A 67 4.90 -13.03 -4.00
C TRP A 67 4.43 -12.47 -5.35
N SER A 68 5.38 -12.15 -6.22
CA SER A 68 5.12 -11.62 -7.57
C SER A 68 5.66 -12.57 -8.62
N ASP A 69 4.85 -12.85 -9.63
CA ASP A 69 5.25 -13.65 -10.81
C ASP A 69 5.87 -12.79 -11.92
N ARG A 70 6.03 -11.47 -11.67
CA ARG A 70 6.69 -10.50 -12.55
C ARG A 70 8.09 -10.10 -12.09
#